data_AF-A0A2Z4IFG1-F1
#
_entry.id   AF-A0A2Z4IFG1-F1
#
_cell.length_a   1.000
_cell.length_b   1.000
_cell.length_c   1.000
_cell.angle_alpha   90.00
_cell.angle_beta   90.00
_cell.angle_gamma   90.00
#
_symmetry.space_group_name_H-M   'P 1'
#
loop_
_entity.id
_entity.type
_entity.pdbx_description
1 polymer ?
#
loop_
_entity_poly.entity_id
_entity_poly.type
_entity_poly.pdbx_seq_one_letter_code
_entity_poly.pdbx_strand_id
1 'polypeptide(L)'
;MKTLLLTILLLIQFSLANGQDDASVLLGNWVKVNATYSTGKPLPEGHILKSSYLRFTFKENGIAFKTSDPLSNGLRFNFNEQGESLQIGFINYKILSVAKDTLTVLEEGLSGFDGNAVKLELVKENIYQNSLPLEKETIISDTPKVYKESEKIRAIFNADENFQEFLRMQIPSYDQHQSKNGFLLATFIVSENGKIDSLTIHMGIDKKFDRQFTKAVYKAENYFLPAQLNGQNIGVLRTFEFKFISSNDFLNFYSSFRAGLEEMGKRNFHAAIRYFDSSLETKDSDDALFNRGLCYFHLGLLEKACEDWNRIKSNKRADEMLSTYCK
;
A
#
# COMPACT_ATOMS: atom_id res chain seq x y z
N MET A 1 -50.45 -12.51 71.77
CA MET A 1 -49.21 -11.74 71.53
C MET A 1 -48.41 -12.49 70.48
N LYS A 2 -48.10 -11.83 69.37
CA LYS A 2 -47.63 -12.41 68.10
C LYS A 2 -46.19 -12.92 68.21
N THR A 3 -45.89 -14.09 67.65
CA THR A 3 -44.55 -14.41 67.14
C THR A 3 -44.70 -14.93 65.73
N LEU A 4 -44.24 -14.11 64.80
CA LEU A 4 -44.28 -14.24 63.35
C LEU A 4 -43.11 -15.15 62.94
N LEU A 5 -43.39 -16.33 62.37
CA LEU A 5 -42.37 -17.17 61.75
C LEU A 5 -42.08 -16.61 60.35
N LEU A 6 -40.88 -16.08 60.15
CA LEU A 6 -40.42 -15.49 58.89
C LEU A 6 -39.90 -16.60 57.97
N THR A 7 -40.62 -16.90 56.89
CA THR A 7 -40.16 -17.78 55.80
C THR A 7 -39.15 -17.04 54.94
N ILE A 8 -37.91 -17.53 54.89
CA ILE A 8 -36.85 -17.02 54.02
C ILE A 8 -37.05 -17.62 52.62
N LEU A 9 -37.45 -16.79 51.66
CA LEU A 9 -37.55 -17.12 50.24
C LEU A 9 -36.16 -16.97 49.60
N LEU A 10 -35.54 -18.08 49.17
CA LEU A 10 -34.25 -18.07 48.48
C LEU A 10 -34.46 -17.64 47.02
N LEU A 11 -34.23 -16.37 46.72
CA LEU A 11 -34.21 -15.84 45.35
C LEU A 11 -32.91 -16.27 44.66
N ILE A 12 -33.00 -17.25 43.76
CA ILE A 12 -31.92 -17.60 42.82
C ILE A 12 -31.82 -16.44 41.83
N GLN A 13 -30.86 -15.54 42.07
CA GLN A 13 -30.45 -14.57 41.07
C GLN A 13 -29.66 -15.31 40.00
N PHE A 14 -30.26 -15.47 38.82
CA PHE A 14 -29.51 -15.67 37.59
C PHE A 14 -28.65 -14.42 37.38
N SER A 15 -27.38 -14.50 37.78
CA SER A 15 -26.36 -13.62 37.24
C SER A 15 -26.25 -13.92 35.75
N LEU A 16 -26.83 -13.03 34.94
CA LEU A 16 -26.40 -12.85 33.57
C LEU A 16 -24.89 -12.64 33.63
N ALA A 17 -24.14 -13.66 33.21
CA ALA A 17 -22.74 -13.48 32.89
C ALA A 17 -22.70 -12.42 31.80
N ASN A 18 -22.28 -11.21 32.18
CA ASN A 18 -21.83 -10.22 31.22
C ASN A 18 -20.82 -10.93 30.32
N GLY A 19 -21.13 -11.01 29.03
CA GLY A 19 -20.17 -11.43 28.03
C GLY A 19 -18.94 -10.56 28.20
N GLN A 20 -17.87 -11.14 28.72
CA GLN A 20 -16.54 -10.63 28.46
C GLN A 20 -16.40 -10.70 26.95
N ASP A 21 -16.29 -9.54 26.30
CA ASP A 21 -15.79 -9.43 24.94
C ASP A 21 -14.37 -10.01 24.94
N ASP A 22 -14.27 -11.34 24.82
CA ASP A 22 -13.04 -11.98 24.39
C ASP A 22 -12.80 -11.44 22.99
N ALA A 23 -11.89 -10.46 22.87
CA ALA A 23 -11.51 -9.88 21.60
C ALA A 23 -11.21 -11.02 20.62
N SER A 24 -11.92 -11.04 19.48
CA SER A 24 -11.79 -12.13 18.51
C SER A 24 -10.31 -12.35 18.19
N VAL A 25 -9.85 -13.59 18.32
CA VAL A 25 -8.46 -13.98 18.00
C VAL A 25 -8.12 -13.68 16.53
N LEU A 26 -9.15 -13.54 15.69
CA LEU A 26 -9.06 -13.17 14.30
C LEU A 26 -8.58 -11.72 14.07
N LEU A 27 -8.70 -10.82 15.03
CA LEU A 27 -8.29 -9.43 14.86
C LEU A 27 -6.81 -9.27 14.47
N GLY A 28 -6.53 -8.31 13.59
CA GLY A 28 -5.22 -7.99 13.06
C GLY A 28 -4.98 -8.47 11.62
N ASN A 29 -3.71 -8.50 11.24
CA ASN A 29 -3.26 -8.74 9.86
C ASN A 29 -2.77 -10.18 9.69
N TRP A 30 -3.28 -10.86 8.65
CA TRP A 30 -2.99 -12.24 8.30
C TRP A 30 -2.54 -12.34 6.86
N VAL A 31 -1.35 -12.88 6.62
CA VAL A 31 -0.78 -13.06 5.29
C VAL A 31 -0.78 -14.55 4.95
N LYS A 32 -1.30 -14.88 3.77
CA LYS A 32 -1.29 -16.23 3.22
C LYS A 32 0.14 -16.68 2.93
N VAL A 33 0.54 -17.83 3.47
CA VAL A 33 1.82 -18.48 3.21
C VAL A 33 1.70 -19.71 2.31
N ASN A 34 0.52 -20.33 2.26
CA ASN A 34 0.26 -21.49 1.41
C ASN A 34 -1.23 -21.59 1.04
N ALA A 35 -1.51 -22.25 -0.09
CA ALA A 35 -2.87 -22.53 -0.54
C ALA A 35 -2.94 -23.88 -1.27
N THR A 36 -3.95 -24.68 -0.92
CA THR A 36 -4.24 -25.99 -1.52
C THR A 36 -5.74 -26.14 -1.74
N TYR A 37 -6.17 -27.14 -2.51
CA TYR A 37 -7.57 -27.56 -2.45
C TYR A 37 -7.90 -28.15 -1.06
N SER A 38 -9.20 -28.22 -0.73
CA SER A 38 -9.73 -28.86 0.48
C SER A 38 -9.28 -30.32 0.61
N THR A 39 -9.07 -30.99 -0.52
CA THR A 39 -8.55 -32.37 -0.62
C THR A 39 -7.05 -32.50 -0.31
N GLY A 40 -6.35 -31.39 -0.06
CA GLY A 40 -4.89 -31.35 0.13
C GLY A 40 -4.08 -31.34 -1.17
N LYS A 41 -4.73 -31.47 -2.33
CA LYS A 41 -4.06 -31.35 -3.63
C LYS A 41 -3.51 -29.92 -3.84
N PRO A 42 -2.31 -29.77 -4.41
CA PRO A 42 -1.76 -28.45 -4.72
C PRO A 42 -2.61 -27.74 -5.77
N LEU A 43 -2.64 -26.40 -5.71
CA LEU A 43 -3.24 -25.58 -6.77
C LEU A 43 -2.37 -25.66 -8.05
N PRO A 44 -2.99 -25.56 -9.25
CA PRO A 44 -2.24 -25.53 -10.51
C PRO A 44 -1.40 -24.24 -10.62
N GLU A 45 -0.32 -24.26 -11.40
CA GLU A 45 0.62 -23.12 -11.51
C GLU A 45 -0.04 -21.80 -11.92
N GLY A 46 -1.05 -21.84 -12.81
CA GLY A 46 -1.79 -20.65 -13.23
C GLY A 46 -2.84 -20.15 -12.22
N HIS A 47 -3.02 -20.81 -11.08
CA HIS A 47 -4.01 -20.40 -10.10
C HIS A 47 -3.54 -19.15 -9.35
N ILE A 48 -4.35 -18.10 -9.36
CA ILE A 48 -3.98 -16.81 -8.76
C ILE A 48 -3.56 -16.94 -7.29
N LEU A 49 -4.33 -17.70 -6.50
CA LEU A 49 -4.03 -17.95 -5.07
C LEU A 49 -2.80 -18.83 -4.82
N LYS A 50 -2.16 -19.41 -5.84
CA LYS A 50 -0.93 -20.18 -5.63
C LYS A 50 0.26 -19.26 -5.35
N SER A 51 0.45 -18.25 -6.21
CA SER A 51 1.65 -17.40 -6.21
C SER A 51 1.39 -15.95 -5.79
N SER A 52 0.12 -15.49 -5.79
CA SER A 52 -0.15 -14.11 -5.42
C SER A 52 0.06 -13.87 -3.92
N TYR A 53 0.54 -12.69 -3.57
CA TYR A 53 0.37 -12.19 -2.20
C TYR A 53 -1.13 -12.12 -1.87
N LEU A 54 -1.48 -12.39 -0.61
CA LEU A 54 -2.83 -12.21 -0.11
C LEU A 54 -2.77 -11.87 1.38
N ARG A 55 -3.34 -10.74 1.76
CA ARG A 55 -3.51 -10.35 3.16
C ARG A 55 -4.96 -10.05 3.48
N PHE A 56 -5.39 -10.52 4.64
CA PHE A 56 -6.61 -10.10 5.32
C PHE A 56 -6.25 -9.23 6.52
N THR A 57 -6.96 -8.13 6.72
CA THR A 57 -6.88 -7.30 7.93
C THR A 57 -8.25 -7.28 8.57
N PHE A 58 -8.40 -7.88 9.75
CA PHE A 58 -9.64 -7.81 10.53
C PHE A 58 -9.51 -6.73 11.59
N LYS A 59 -10.44 -5.78 11.61
CA LYS A 59 -10.55 -4.74 12.62
C LYS A 59 -11.79 -4.97 13.47
N GLU A 60 -11.87 -4.23 14.58
CA GLU A 60 -13.08 -4.16 15.39
C GLU A 60 -14.29 -3.72 14.55
N ASN A 61 -15.50 -3.90 15.11
CA ASN A 61 -16.77 -3.53 14.49
C ASN A 61 -17.07 -4.25 13.16
N GLY A 62 -16.52 -5.45 12.96
CA GLY A 62 -16.84 -6.27 11.79
C GLY A 62 -16.27 -5.72 10.48
N ILE A 63 -15.18 -4.95 10.51
CA ILE A 63 -14.52 -4.41 9.31
C ILE A 63 -13.36 -5.30 8.90
N ALA A 64 -13.34 -5.74 7.65
CA ALA A 64 -12.22 -6.47 7.07
C ALA A 64 -11.65 -5.73 5.86
N PHE A 65 -10.36 -5.92 5.60
CA PHE A 65 -9.74 -5.57 4.33
C PHE A 65 -9.12 -6.80 3.68
N LYS A 66 -9.19 -6.89 2.34
CA LYS A 66 -8.53 -7.93 1.54
C LYS A 66 -7.68 -7.26 0.47
N THR A 67 -6.41 -7.64 0.36
CA THR A 67 -5.48 -7.10 -0.64
C THR A 67 -4.60 -8.19 -1.24
N SER A 68 -4.27 -8.05 -2.52
CA SER A 68 -3.21 -8.78 -3.21
C SER A 68 -1.96 -7.92 -3.48
N ASP A 69 -2.01 -6.65 -3.06
CA ASP A 69 -0.88 -5.71 -3.10
C ASP A 69 -0.35 -5.51 -1.68
N PRO A 70 0.93 -5.85 -1.40
CA PRO A 70 1.49 -5.72 -0.06
C PRO A 70 1.53 -4.27 0.44
N LEU A 71 1.62 -3.28 -0.45
CA LEU A 71 1.73 -1.86 -0.09
C LEU A 71 0.38 -1.17 0.12
N SER A 72 -0.73 -1.83 -0.23
CA SER A 72 -2.08 -1.33 -0.08
C SER A 72 -2.84 -2.06 1.03
N ASN A 73 -3.81 -1.40 1.67
CA ASN A 73 -4.78 -2.10 2.52
C ASN A 73 -5.82 -2.88 1.68
N GLY A 74 -5.96 -2.55 0.40
CA GLY A 74 -6.92 -3.19 -0.49
C GLY A 74 -8.37 -2.77 -0.26
N LEU A 75 -9.29 -3.66 -0.59
CA LEU A 75 -10.72 -3.39 -0.56
C LEU A 75 -11.29 -3.65 0.84
N ARG A 76 -12.18 -2.75 1.27
CA ARG A 76 -12.91 -2.85 2.53
C ARG A 76 -14.14 -3.75 2.34
N PHE A 77 -14.36 -4.64 3.30
CA PHE A 77 -15.53 -5.51 3.42
C PHE A 77 -16.08 -5.42 4.84
N ASN A 78 -17.33 -5.80 5.00
CA ASN A 78 -17.81 -6.21 6.32
C ASN A 78 -17.51 -7.70 6.49
N PHE A 79 -17.24 -8.14 7.71
CA PHE A 79 -17.14 -9.55 8.05
C PHE A 79 -18.02 -9.90 9.23
N ASN A 80 -18.43 -11.16 9.28
CA ASN A 80 -19.15 -11.75 10.40
C ASN A 80 -18.53 -13.10 10.74
N GLU A 81 -18.30 -13.34 12.02
CA GLU A 81 -17.72 -14.58 12.55
C GLU A 81 -18.69 -15.18 13.55
N GLN A 82 -19.08 -16.44 13.34
CA GLN A 82 -19.92 -17.20 14.25
C GLN A 82 -19.45 -18.66 14.32
N GLY A 83 -18.75 -19.01 15.41
CA GLY A 83 -18.14 -20.33 15.56
C GLY A 83 -17.11 -20.58 14.45
N GLU A 84 -17.29 -21.66 13.68
CA GLU A 84 -16.41 -21.99 12.55
C GLU A 84 -16.76 -21.22 11.26
N SER A 85 -17.86 -20.48 11.23
CA SER A 85 -18.29 -19.75 10.03
C SER A 85 -17.71 -18.34 10.01
N LEU A 86 -17.08 -17.98 8.90
CA LEU A 86 -16.56 -16.63 8.64
C LEU A 86 -17.06 -16.14 7.29
N GLN A 87 -17.81 -15.05 7.25
CA GLN A 87 -18.20 -14.40 6.00
C GLN A 87 -17.41 -13.11 5.84
N ILE A 88 -16.83 -12.88 4.66
CA ILE A 88 -16.14 -11.63 4.31
C ILE A 88 -16.75 -11.12 3.00
N GLY A 89 -17.51 -10.03 3.08
CA GLY A 89 -18.31 -9.54 1.95
C GLY A 89 -19.30 -10.62 1.50
N PHE A 90 -19.15 -11.08 0.26
CA PHE A 90 -20.02 -12.11 -0.34
C PHE A 90 -19.43 -13.52 -0.31
N ILE A 91 -18.22 -13.69 0.24
CA ILE A 91 -17.50 -14.96 0.22
C ILE A 91 -17.58 -15.58 1.62
N ASN A 92 -18.04 -16.82 1.70
CA ASN A 92 -18.01 -17.60 2.92
C ASN A 92 -16.72 -18.40 3.05
N TYR A 93 -16.26 -18.49 4.29
CA TYR A 93 -15.10 -19.23 4.71
C TYR A 93 -15.48 -20.10 5.90
N LYS A 94 -14.78 -21.21 6.03
CA LYS A 94 -14.78 -22.02 7.26
C LYS A 94 -13.46 -21.84 7.99
N ILE A 95 -13.48 -21.41 9.25
CA ILE A 95 -12.30 -21.39 10.11
C ILE A 95 -12.01 -22.84 10.50
N LEU A 96 -10.88 -23.38 10.03
CA LEU A 96 -10.42 -24.72 10.36
C LEU A 96 -9.59 -24.73 11.64
N SER A 97 -8.81 -23.66 11.86
CA SER A 97 -8.06 -23.45 13.09
C SER A 97 -7.64 -21.99 13.22
N VAL A 98 -7.68 -21.46 14.43
CA VAL A 98 -7.13 -20.13 14.78
C VAL A 98 -6.30 -20.24 16.04
N ALA A 99 -5.09 -19.70 16.00
CA ALA A 99 -4.20 -19.57 17.14
C ALA A 99 -3.60 -18.16 17.15
N LYS A 100 -2.73 -17.86 18.11
CA LYS A 100 -2.08 -16.54 18.24
C LYS A 100 -1.42 -16.08 16.92
N ASP A 101 -0.71 -16.99 16.26
CA ASP A 101 0.22 -16.67 15.17
C ASP A 101 -0.16 -17.32 13.83
N THR A 102 -1.12 -18.26 13.83
CA THR A 102 -1.53 -19.03 12.65
C THR A 102 -3.05 -19.05 12.51
N LEU A 103 -3.52 -18.96 11.27
CA LEU A 103 -4.92 -19.07 10.88
C LEU A 103 -5.02 -20.01 9.68
N THR A 104 -5.99 -20.92 9.70
CA THR A 104 -6.32 -21.74 8.53
C THR A 104 -7.80 -21.60 8.25
N VAL A 105 -8.12 -21.18 7.04
CA VAL A 105 -9.49 -21.04 6.55
C VAL A 105 -9.70 -21.84 5.28
N LEU A 106 -10.92 -22.26 5.04
CA LEU A 106 -11.35 -22.85 3.80
C LEU A 106 -12.26 -21.86 3.07
N GLU A 107 -11.81 -21.28 1.96
CA GLU A 107 -12.61 -20.43 1.08
C GLU A 107 -13.57 -21.30 0.27
N GLU A 108 -14.85 -20.94 0.25
CA GLU A 108 -15.86 -21.69 -0.50
C GLU A 108 -15.59 -21.70 -2.01
N GLY A 109 -15.83 -22.83 -2.66
CA GLY A 109 -15.88 -22.92 -4.11
C GLY A 109 -17.26 -22.58 -4.66
N LEU A 110 -17.44 -22.70 -5.98
CA LEU A 110 -18.72 -22.44 -6.66
C LEU A 110 -19.88 -23.30 -6.15
N SER A 111 -19.59 -24.48 -5.59
CA SER A 111 -20.56 -25.41 -5.04
C SER A 111 -20.46 -25.54 -3.51
N GLY A 112 -19.95 -24.49 -2.84
CA GLY A 112 -19.74 -24.45 -1.40
C GLY A 112 -18.41 -25.05 -0.98
N PHE A 113 -18.36 -25.67 0.20
CA PHE A 113 -17.16 -26.28 0.77
C PHE A 113 -16.89 -27.69 0.19
N ASP A 114 -16.81 -27.78 -1.14
CA ASP A 114 -16.58 -29.03 -1.87
C ASP A 114 -15.08 -29.32 -2.10
N GLY A 115 -14.78 -30.25 -3.02
CA GLY A 115 -13.40 -30.57 -3.41
C GLY A 115 -12.63 -29.43 -4.09
N ASN A 116 -13.32 -28.40 -4.57
CA ASN A 116 -12.75 -27.23 -5.24
C ASN A 116 -12.55 -26.05 -4.28
N ALA A 117 -13.11 -26.11 -3.07
CA ALA A 117 -12.85 -25.14 -2.02
C ALA A 117 -11.34 -25.04 -1.75
N VAL A 118 -10.86 -23.83 -1.47
CA VAL A 118 -9.43 -23.54 -1.35
C VAL A 118 -9.07 -23.35 0.11
N LYS A 119 -8.23 -24.23 0.64
CA LYS A 119 -7.65 -24.09 1.97
C LYS A 119 -6.51 -23.08 1.91
N LEU A 120 -6.59 -22.06 2.75
CA LEU A 120 -5.59 -21.02 2.93
C LEU A 120 -4.92 -21.19 4.30
N GLU A 121 -3.60 -21.25 4.31
CA GLU A 121 -2.79 -21.23 5.52
C GLU A 121 -2.17 -19.84 5.63
N LEU A 122 -2.46 -19.16 6.75
CA LEU A 122 -2.06 -17.79 7.00
C LEU A 122 -1.29 -17.67 8.32
N VAL A 123 -0.41 -16.67 8.37
CA VAL A 123 0.33 -16.29 9.57
C VAL A 123 0.14 -14.81 9.87
N LYS A 124 0.42 -14.38 11.10
CA LYS A 124 0.44 -12.93 11.41
C LYS A 124 1.45 -12.21 10.52
N GLU A 125 1.09 -11.01 10.06
CA GLU A 125 1.89 -10.26 9.09
C GLU A 125 3.33 -9.99 9.56
N ASN A 126 3.55 -9.73 10.85
CA ASN A 126 4.90 -9.55 11.40
C ASN A 126 5.77 -10.80 11.25
N ILE A 127 5.21 -12.00 11.42
CA ILE A 127 5.92 -13.28 11.22
C ILE A 127 6.29 -13.43 9.75
N TYR A 128 5.33 -13.16 8.86
CA TYR A 128 5.57 -13.18 7.42
C TYR A 128 6.69 -12.24 7.01
N GLN A 129 6.63 -10.96 7.42
CA GLN A 129 7.64 -9.96 7.11
C GLN A 129 9.01 -10.28 7.70
N ASN A 130 9.07 -10.85 8.91
CA ASN A 130 10.32 -11.29 9.51
C ASN A 130 10.98 -12.42 8.72
N SER A 131 10.21 -13.26 8.02
CA SER A 131 10.74 -14.33 7.17
C SER A 131 11.37 -13.87 5.86
N LEU A 132 10.99 -12.67 5.37
CA LEU A 132 11.51 -12.14 4.10
C LEU A 132 12.96 -11.63 4.25
N PRO A 133 13.81 -11.77 3.22
CA PRO A 133 15.14 -11.18 3.23
C PRO A 133 15.08 -9.64 3.14
N LEU A 134 16.02 -8.95 3.79
CA LEU A 134 16.21 -7.52 3.59
C LEU A 134 17.16 -7.30 2.41
N GLU A 135 16.66 -6.68 1.34
CA GLU A 135 17.48 -6.32 0.17
C GLU A 135 18.36 -5.10 0.46
N LYS A 136 19.62 -5.10 -0.01
CA LYS A 136 20.59 -4.03 0.29
C LYS A 136 20.19 -2.70 -0.34
N GLU A 137 19.56 -2.76 -1.51
CA GLU A 137 19.10 -1.64 -2.32
C GLU A 137 17.92 -0.88 -1.69
N THR A 138 17.41 -1.37 -0.56
CA THR A 138 16.32 -0.71 0.16
C THR A 138 16.80 0.43 1.06
N ILE A 139 18.08 0.59 1.37
CA ILE A 139 18.53 1.68 2.24
C ILE A 139 18.61 3.00 1.45
N ILE A 140 17.80 3.98 1.85
CA ILE A 140 17.76 5.33 1.24
C ILE A 140 18.63 6.32 2.02
N SER A 141 18.64 6.21 3.34
CA SER A 141 19.49 7.01 4.23
C SER A 141 19.84 6.22 5.48
N ASP A 142 21.06 6.39 5.97
CA ASP A 142 21.52 5.80 7.23
C ASP A 142 21.23 6.70 8.45
N THR A 143 20.96 7.99 8.24
CA THR A 143 20.69 8.95 9.34
C THR A 143 19.79 10.10 8.85
N PRO A 144 18.48 10.12 9.19
CA PRO A 144 17.72 9.06 9.87
C PRO A 144 17.63 7.79 9.00
N LYS A 145 17.39 6.65 9.64
CA LYS A 145 17.32 5.36 8.94
C LYS A 145 16.03 5.27 8.12
N VAL A 146 16.17 5.35 6.80
CA VAL A 146 15.05 5.32 5.87
C VAL A 146 15.22 4.19 4.87
N TYR A 147 14.19 3.36 4.74
CA TYR A 147 14.14 2.26 3.80
C TYR A 147 13.15 2.53 2.67
N LYS A 148 13.42 2.07 1.45
CA LYS A 148 12.42 1.99 0.40
C LYS A 148 11.32 1.03 0.84
N GLU A 149 10.07 1.50 0.75
CA GLU A 149 8.91 0.69 1.12
C GLU A 149 8.87 -0.60 0.28
N SER A 150 8.62 -1.72 0.95
CA SER A 150 8.59 -3.06 0.35
C SER A 150 7.62 -3.97 1.10
N GLU A 151 7.42 -5.17 0.58
CA GLU A 151 6.61 -6.18 1.25
C GLU A 151 7.12 -6.53 2.66
N LYS A 152 8.45 -6.53 2.85
CA LYS A 152 9.09 -6.75 4.15
C LYS A 152 8.91 -5.57 5.10
N ILE A 153 9.04 -4.36 4.59
CA ILE A 153 9.11 -3.14 5.40
C ILE A 153 8.18 -2.09 4.81
N ARG A 154 7.04 -1.87 5.46
CA ARG A 154 6.03 -0.89 5.03
C ARG A 154 5.38 -0.17 6.18
N ALA A 155 4.98 1.07 5.93
CA ALA A 155 4.14 1.80 6.86
C ALA A 155 2.70 1.25 6.77
N ILE A 156 1.94 1.40 7.86
CA ILE A 156 0.55 0.98 7.92
C ILE A 156 -0.31 2.23 7.90
N PHE A 157 -1.18 2.34 6.89
CA PHE A 157 -2.21 3.37 6.87
C PHE A 157 -3.43 2.85 7.65
N ASN A 158 -3.80 3.46 8.76
CA ASN A 158 -4.83 2.97 9.67
C ASN A 158 -6.08 3.86 9.69
N ALA A 159 -6.69 4.08 8.51
CA ALA A 159 -8.01 4.68 8.38
C ALA A 159 -9.11 3.62 8.14
N ASP A 160 -10.36 4.06 8.02
CA ASP A 160 -11.51 3.20 7.70
C ASP A 160 -11.55 2.82 6.21
N GLU A 161 -10.81 3.56 5.38
CA GLU A 161 -10.57 3.34 3.96
C GLU A 161 -9.09 3.03 3.68
N ASN A 162 -8.77 2.58 2.46
CA ASN A 162 -7.37 2.46 2.04
C ASN A 162 -6.79 3.84 1.67
N PHE A 163 -5.46 3.95 1.62
CA PHE A 163 -4.78 5.22 1.38
C PHE A 163 -5.15 5.90 0.06
N GLN A 164 -5.31 5.12 -1.01
CA GLN A 164 -5.69 5.65 -2.32
C GLN A 164 -7.10 6.25 -2.28
N GLU A 165 -8.04 5.57 -1.61
CA GLU A 165 -9.41 6.02 -1.44
C GLU A 165 -9.50 7.25 -0.53
N PHE A 166 -8.70 7.28 0.55
CA PHE A 166 -8.56 8.47 1.40
C PHE A 166 -8.15 9.67 0.55
N LEU A 167 -7.08 9.53 -0.24
CA LEU A 167 -6.60 10.61 -1.11
C LEU A 167 -7.66 11.03 -2.12
N ARG A 168 -8.37 10.08 -2.75
CA ARG A 168 -9.48 10.36 -3.68
C ARG A 168 -10.51 11.29 -3.05
N MET A 169 -10.96 10.97 -1.84
CA MET A 169 -11.96 11.76 -1.12
C MET A 169 -11.43 13.14 -0.68
N GLN A 170 -10.13 13.27 -0.45
CA GLN A 170 -9.48 14.53 -0.04
C GLN A 170 -9.06 15.44 -1.21
N ILE A 171 -9.21 15.00 -2.47
CA ILE A 171 -8.84 15.76 -3.67
C ILE A 171 -10.11 16.17 -4.43
N PRO A 172 -10.65 17.38 -4.21
CA PRO A 172 -11.88 17.83 -4.87
C PRO A 172 -11.86 17.80 -6.40
N SER A 173 -10.70 17.92 -7.05
CA SER A 173 -10.59 17.84 -8.50
C SER A 173 -10.38 16.42 -9.03
N TYR A 174 -10.43 15.38 -8.20
CA TYR A 174 -10.13 14.01 -8.61
C TYR A 174 -11.00 13.57 -9.81
N ASP A 175 -12.32 13.71 -9.66
CA ASP A 175 -13.27 13.24 -10.69
C ASP A 175 -13.20 14.05 -11.99
N GLN A 176 -12.71 15.29 -11.94
CA GLN A 176 -12.52 16.15 -13.12
C GLN A 176 -11.42 15.63 -14.06
N HIS A 177 -10.56 14.74 -13.54
CA HIS A 177 -9.37 14.26 -14.22
C HIS A 177 -9.47 12.79 -14.64
N GLN A 178 -10.51 12.07 -14.20
CA GLN A 178 -10.70 10.66 -14.57
C GLN A 178 -10.82 10.44 -16.09
N SER A 179 -11.42 11.39 -16.82
CA SER A 179 -11.58 11.33 -18.27
C SER A 179 -10.41 11.91 -19.06
N LYS A 180 -9.38 12.43 -18.38
CA LYS A 180 -8.22 13.08 -18.99
C LYS A 180 -6.97 12.22 -18.81
N ASN A 181 -6.07 12.29 -19.78
CA ASN A 181 -4.73 11.74 -19.60
C ASN A 181 -3.98 12.53 -18.52
N GLY A 182 -3.62 11.87 -17.43
CA GLY A 182 -2.92 12.47 -16.30
C GLY A 182 -2.23 11.41 -15.48
N PHE A 183 -1.00 11.70 -15.05
CA PHE A 183 -0.24 10.83 -14.18
C PHE A 183 0.39 11.66 -13.08
N LEU A 184 0.15 11.28 -11.84
CA LEU A 184 0.86 11.82 -10.69
C LEU A 184 1.80 10.74 -10.17
N LEU A 185 3.08 11.08 -10.01
CA LEU A 185 4.07 10.28 -9.31
C LEU A 185 4.66 11.11 -8.18
N ALA A 186 4.54 10.60 -6.96
CA ALA A 186 5.13 11.23 -5.81
C ALA A 186 5.90 10.24 -4.95
N THR A 187 6.90 10.74 -4.24
CA THR A 187 7.53 10.03 -3.13
C THR A 187 7.44 10.85 -1.87
N PHE A 188 7.31 10.20 -0.72
CA PHE A 188 7.37 10.85 0.59
C PHE A 188 7.91 9.86 1.62
N ILE A 189 8.47 10.40 2.70
CA ILE A 189 8.91 9.60 3.84
C ILE A 189 7.77 9.52 4.84
N VAL A 190 7.45 8.32 5.29
CA VAL A 190 6.75 8.09 6.57
C VAL A 190 7.83 7.80 7.60
N SER A 191 8.10 8.75 8.49
CA SER A 191 9.17 8.65 9.50
C SER A 191 8.91 7.55 10.54
N GLU A 192 9.89 7.29 11.41
CA GLU A 192 9.75 6.37 12.55
C GLU A 192 8.64 6.76 13.55
N ASN A 193 8.10 7.98 13.43
CA ASN A 193 6.99 8.48 14.25
C ASN A 193 5.66 8.52 13.48
N GLY A 194 5.60 7.96 12.27
CA GLY A 194 4.42 8.01 11.41
C GLY A 194 4.19 9.36 10.74
N LYS A 195 5.14 10.30 10.86
CA LYS A 195 5.05 11.66 10.30
C LYS A 195 5.48 11.72 8.84
N ILE A 196 4.81 12.57 8.06
CA ILE A 196 5.12 12.75 6.63
C ILE A 196 6.22 13.77 6.47
N ASP A 197 7.24 13.42 5.69
CA ASP A 197 8.35 14.31 5.36
C ASP A 197 8.79 14.14 3.90
N SER A 198 9.55 15.09 3.37
CA SER A 198 10.23 15.00 2.07
C SER A 198 9.32 14.64 0.88
N LEU A 199 8.06 15.11 0.92
CA LEU A 199 7.13 14.91 -0.19
C LEU A 199 7.66 15.59 -1.46
N THR A 200 7.88 14.79 -2.49
CA THR A 200 8.35 15.24 -3.81
C THR A 200 7.38 14.73 -4.87
N ILE A 201 6.87 15.63 -5.70
CA ILE A 201 6.11 15.29 -6.91
C ILE A 201 7.12 15.22 -8.05
N HIS A 202 7.36 14.01 -8.55
CA HIS A 202 8.24 13.73 -9.68
C HIS A 202 7.54 13.93 -11.02
N MET A 203 6.22 13.69 -11.03
CA MET A 203 5.36 14.04 -12.14
C MET A 203 4.02 14.52 -11.60
N GLY A 204 3.60 15.71 -12.05
CA GLY A 204 2.34 16.33 -11.69
C GLY A 204 1.29 16.20 -12.79
N ILE A 205 0.01 16.35 -12.43
CA ILE A 205 -1.06 16.43 -13.46
C ILE A 205 -1.29 17.88 -13.84
N ASP A 206 -1.57 18.72 -12.84
CA ASP A 206 -1.58 20.16 -12.96
C ASP A 206 -1.40 20.80 -11.57
N LYS A 207 -1.05 22.09 -11.55
CA LYS A 207 -0.78 22.83 -10.29
C LYS A 207 -1.93 22.79 -9.29
N LYS A 208 -3.20 22.70 -9.74
CA LYS A 208 -4.36 22.62 -8.85
C LYS A 208 -4.45 21.23 -8.22
N PHE A 209 -4.35 20.19 -9.03
CA PHE A 209 -4.37 18.80 -8.57
C PHE A 209 -3.20 18.51 -7.63
N ASP A 210 -1.97 18.88 -8.01
CA ASP A 210 -0.75 18.62 -7.25
C ASP A 210 -0.79 19.28 -5.87
N ARG A 211 -1.34 20.50 -5.78
CA ARG A 211 -1.56 21.19 -4.51
C ARG A 211 -2.61 20.49 -3.64
N GLN A 212 -3.68 19.98 -4.23
CA GLN A 212 -4.70 19.23 -3.49
C GLN A 212 -4.15 17.88 -3.01
N PHE A 213 -3.43 17.17 -3.87
CA PHE A 213 -2.73 15.93 -3.52
C PHE A 213 -1.76 16.16 -2.36
N THR A 214 -0.93 17.19 -2.42
CA THR A 214 0.00 17.56 -1.33
C THR A 214 -0.73 17.75 0.00
N LYS A 215 -1.82 18.52 0.00
CA LYS A 215 -2.64 18.73 1.21
C LYS A 215 -3.26 17.43 1.72
N ALA A 216 -3.73 16.57 0.81
CA ALA A 216 -4.30 15.29 1.15
C ALA A 216 -3.27 14.35 1.81
N VAL A 217 -2.05 14.26 1.27
CA VAL A 217 -0.97 13.46 1.85
C VAL A 217 -0.61 13.94 3.26
N TYR A 218 -0.46 15.25 3.48
CA TYR A 218 -0.19 15.75 4.84
C TYR A 218 -1.37 15.55 5.81
N LYS A 219 -2.61 15.55 5.31
CA LYS A 219 -3.78 15.19 6.15
C LYS A 219 -3.78 13.72 6.55
N ALA A 220 -3.26 12.85 5.67
CA ALA A 220 -3.15 11.42 5.90
C ALA A 220 -2.16 11.04 7.02
N GLU A 221 -1.26 11.96 7.40
CA GLU A 221 -0.27 11.77 8.47
C GLU A 221 -0.88 11.22 9.76
N ASN A 222 -2.08 11.67 10.13
CA ASN A 222 -2.73 11.27 11.38
C ASN A 222 -3.16 9.79 11.42
N TYR A 223 -3.06 9.09 10.29
CA TYR A 223 -3.44 7.69 10.16
C TYR A 223 -2.24 6.78 9.91
N PHE A 224 -1.04 7.31 9.69
CA PHE A 224 0.14 6.48 9.46
C PHE A 224 0.72 5.96 10.77
N LEU A 225 0.87 4.65 10.85
CA LEU A 225 1.75 3.98 11.78
C LEU A 225 3.08 3.70 11.08
N PRO A 226 4.21 3.89 11.77
CA PRO A 226 5.53 3.67 11.18
C PRO A 226 5.74 2.20 10.80
N ALA A 227 6.66 1.97 9.88
CA ALA A 227 7.13 0.63 9.59
C ALA A 227 7.94 0.08 10.77
N GLN A 228 7.95 -1.24 10.93
CA GLN A 228 8.75 -1.91 11.95
C GLN A 228 9.79 -2.85 11.35
N LEU A 229 10.99 -2.82 11.91
CA LEU A 229 12.06 -3.76 11.60
C LEU A 229 12.70 -4.20 12.92
N ASN A 230 12.67 -5.50 13.21
CA ASN A 230 13.22 -6.07 14.45
C ASN A 230 12.69 -5.37 15.74
N GLY A 231 11.42 -4.99 15.74
CA GLY A 231 10.77 -4.31 16.88
C GLY A 231 11.09 -2.81 17.00
N GLN A 232 11.87 -2.24 16.08
CA GLN A 232 12.14 -0.80 16.04
C GLN A 232 11.29 -0.14 14.96
N ASN A 233 10.74 1.03 15.28
CA ASN A 233 10.12 1.88 14.28
C ASN A 233 11.21 2.49 13.40
N ILE A 234 10.97 2.49 12.09
CA ILE A 234 11.92 2.98 11.09
C ILE A 234 11.18 3.78 10.02
N GLY A 235 11.88 4.73 9.41
CA GLY A 235 11.32 5.52 8.32
C GLY A 235 11.25 4.73 7.02
N VAL A 236 10.22 4.96 6.22
CA VAL A 236 10.12 4.41 4.86
C VAL A 236 9.88 5.47 3.80
N LEU A 237 10.61 5.39 2.69
CA LEU A 237 10.33 6.10 1.46
C LEU A 237 9.23 5.36 0.72
N ARG A 238 8.06 5.97 0.67
CA ARG A 238 6.89 5.49 -0.05
C ARG A 238 6.82 6.14 -1.43
N THR A 239 6.53 5.33 -2.45
CA THR A 239 6.18 5.80 -3.79
C THR A 239 4.68 5.68 -3.98
N PHE A 240 4.02 6.70 -4.50
CA PHE A 240 2.58 6.71 -4.74
C PHE A 240 2.24 7.26 -6.12
N GLU A 241 1.17 6.72 -6.70
CA GLU A 241 0.77 7.02 -8.07
C GLU A 241 -0.75 7.19 -8.23
N PHE A 242 -1.15 8.21 -8.98
CA PHE A 242 -2.46 8.24 -9.62
C PHE A 242 -2.30 8.17 -11.14
N LYS A 243 -3.05 7.26 -11.77
CA LYS A 243 -3.05 7.08 -13.23
C LYS A 243 -4.44 7.31 -13.77
N PHE A 244 -4.56 8.26 -14.67
CA PHE A 244 -5.72 8.51 -15.49
C PHE A 244 -5.28 8.32 -16.94
N ILE A 245 -5.59 7.16 -17.52
CA ILE A 245 -5.12 6.77 -18.85
C ILE A 245 -6.35 6.65 -19.74
N SER A 246 -6.44 7.50 -20.75
CA SER A 246 -7.52 7.51 -21.73
C SER A 246 -7.03 7.35 -23.18
N SER A 247 -5.72 7.20 -23.40
CA SER A 247 -5.14 6.97 -24.73
C SER A 247 -3.90 6.08 -24.69
N ASN A 248 -3.64 5.39 -25.80
CA ASN A 248 -2.46 4.53 -25.96
C ASN A 248 -1.16 5.33 -25.99
N ASP A 249 -1.14 6.51 -26.60
CA ASP A 249 0.05 7.38 -26.65
C ASP A 249 0.46 7.81 -25.24
N PHE A 250 -0.51 8.16 -24.40
CA PHE A 250 -0.23 8.48 -23.00
C PHE A 250 0.24 7.26 -22.21
N LEU A 251 -0.28 6.07 -22.49
CA LEU A 251 0.20 4.83 -21.89
C LEU A 251 1.67 4.56 -22.25
N ASN A 252 2.06 4.79 -23.50
CA ASN A 252 3.44 4.64 -23.98
C ASN A 252 4.39 5.66 -23.37
N PHE A 253 3.98 6.94 -23.33
CA PHE A 253 4.69 8.00 -22.61
C PHE A 253 4.96 7.58 -21.17
N TYR A 254 3.88 7.19 -20.47
CA TYR A 254 3.91 6.82 -19.07
C TYR A 254 4.85 5.63 -18.83
N SER A 255 4.71 4.56 -19.61
CA SER A 255 5.54 3.35 -19.48
C SER A 255 7.03 3.66 -19.65
N SER A 256 7.36 4.42 -20.69
CA SER A 256 8.75 4.79 -20.99
C SER A 256 9.35 5.70 -19.92
N PHE A 257 8.60 6.73 -19.49
CA PHE A 257 9.05 7.63 -18.43
C PHE A 257 9.32 6.87 -17.12
N ARG A 258 8.45 5.91 -16.77
CA ARG A 258 8.61 5.06 -15.59
C ARG A 258 9.84 4.19 -15.63
N ALA A 259 10.09 3.55 -16.77
CA ALA A 259 11.32 2.78 -16.98
C ALA A 259 12.57 3.67 -16.86
N GLY A 260 12.49 4.92 -17.35
CA GLY A 260 13.56 5.91 -17.20
C GLY A 260 13.90 6.22 -15.75
N LEU A 261 12.89 6.49 -14.92
CA LEU A 261 13.09 6.72 -13.49
C LEU A 261 13.62 5.49 -12.75
N GLU A 262 13.18 4.29 -13.12
CA GLU A 262 13.67 3.05 -12.53
C GLU A 262 15.17 2.85 -12.80
N GLU A 263 15.59 2.99 -14.06
CA GLU A 263 17.00 2.88 -14.43
C GLU A 263 17.86 4.00 -13.82
N MET A 264 17.30 5.22 -13.69
CA MET A 264 17.97 6.32 -12.99
C MET A 264 18.20 5.96 -11.51
N GLY A 265 17.22 5.34 -10.84
CA GLY A 265 17.35 4.85 -9.48
C GLY A 265 18.42 3.76 -9.32
N LYS A 266 18.61 2.91 -10.35
CA LYS A 266 19.70 1.93 -10.43
C LYS A 266 21.05 2.56 -10.81
N ARG A 267 21.11 3.89 -10.99
CA ARG A 267 22.27 4.65 -11.52
C ARG A 267 22.70 4.23 -12.92
N ASN A 268 21.82 3.57 -13.67
CA ASN A 268 22.04 3.21 -15.07
C ASN A 268 21.64 4.38 -15.98
N PHE A 269 22.37 5.49 -15.88
CA PHE A 269 22.00 6.75 -16.51
C PHE A 269 21.89 6.65 -18.04
N HIS A 270 22.70 5.81 -18.68
CA HIS A 270 22.59 5.58 -20.13
C HIS A 270 21.28 4.90 -20.53
N ALA A 271 20.81 3.92 -19.76
CA ALA A 271 19.51 3.30 -20.01
C ALA A 271 18.36 4.24 -19.69
N ALA A 272 18.48 4.99 -18.59
CA ALA A 272 17.50 6.01 -18.21
C ALA A 272 17.28 7.04 -19.32
N ILE A 273 18.36 7.56 -19.93
CA ILE A 273 18.29 8.50 -21.04
C ILE A 273 17.50 7.92 -22.22
N ARG A 274 17.76 6.68 -22.64
CA ARG A 274 17.01 6.04 -23.75
C ARG A 274 15.51 5.97 -23.48
N TYR A 275 15.14 5.66 -22.24
CA TYR A 275 13.73 5.62 -21.85
C TYR A 275 13.10 7.01 -21.77
N PHE A 276 13.84 8.04 -21.32
CA PHE A 276 13.37 9.41 -21.36
C PHE A 276 13.23 9.93 -22.80
N ASP A 277 14.16 9.59 -23.69
CA ASP A 277 14.06 9.88 -25.13
C ASP A 277 12.78 9.29 -25.69
N SER A 278 12.55 7.99 -25.48
CA SER A 278 11.32 7.30 -25.90
C SER A 278 10.04 7.91 -25.32
N SER A 279 10.08 8.42 -24.08
CA SER A 279 8.92 9.11 -23.52
C SER A 279 8.65 10.43 -24.26
N LEU A 280 9.70 11.21 -24.52
CA LEU A 280 9.63 12.53 -25.14
C LEU A 280 9.24 12.49 -26.63
N GLU A 281 9.39 11.35 -27.31
CA GLU A 281 8.88 11.16 -28.68
C GLU A 281 7.36 11.30 -28.78
N THR A 282 6.65 10.89 -27.74
CA THR A 282 5.18 10.83 -27.75
C THR A 282 4.53 12.08 -27.13
N LYS A 283 5.22 12.73 -26.20
CA LYS A 283 4.71 13.89 -25.48
C LYS A 283 5.86 14.71 -24.87
N ASP A 284 5.84 16.02 -25.13
CA ASP A 284 6.69 16.96 -24.40
C ASP A 284 6.34 16.96 -22.90
N SER A 285 7.37 16.84 -22.07
CA SER A 285 7.23 16.81 -20.62
C SER A 285 8.42 17.47 -19.94
N ASP A 286 8.14 18.52 -19.17
CA ASP A 286 9.14 19.21 -18.35
C ASP A 286 9.81 18.24 -17.35
N ASP A 287 9.06 17.29 -16.80
CA ASP A 287 9.59 16.28 -15.87
C ASP A 287 10.51 15.28 -16.57
N ALA A 288 10.19 14.83 -17.79
CA ALA A 288 11.06 13.96 -18.57
C ALA A 288 12.36 14.68 -18.98
N LEU A 289 12.26 15.94 -19.42
CA LEU A 289 13.42 16.78 -19.72
C LEU A 289 14.30 16.99 -18.49
N PHE A 290 13.70 17.32 -17.34
CA PHE A 290 14.44 17.55 -16.11
C PHE A 290 15.24 16.30 -15.68
N ASN A 291 14.59 15.13 -15.66
CA ASN A 291 15.23 13.88 -15.26
C ASN A 291 16.27 13.39 -16.28
N ARG A 292 16.05 13.60 -17.58
CA ARG A 292 17.07 13.32 -18.60
C ARG A 292 18.28 14.23 -18.43
N GLY A 293 18.06 15.51 -18.14
CA GLY A 293 19.13 16.46 -17.81
C GLY A 293 19.94 16.04 -16.59
N LEU A 294 19.29 15.55 -15.52
CA LEU A 294 19.99 14.96 -14.36
C LEU A 294 20.85 13.75 -14.75
N CYS A 295 20.35 12.89 -15.63
CA CYS A 295 21.13 11.75 -16.12
C CYS A 295 22.36 12.21 -16.91
N TYR A 296 22.21 13.20 -17.80
CA TYR A 296 23.33 13.79 -18.53
C TYR A 296 24.37 14.40 -17.58
N PHE A 297 23.91 15.15 -16.58
CA PHE A 297 24.77 15.74 -15.56
C PHE A 297 25.59 14.68 -14.81
N HIS A 298 24.96 13.59 -14.37
CA HIS A 298 25.66 12.48 -13.69
C HIS A 298 26.67 11.74 -14.58
N LEU A 299 26.51 11.82 -15.90
CA LEU A 299 27.46 11.28 -16.88
C LEU A 299 28.56 12.29 -17.26
N GLY A 300 28.57 13.49 -16.68
CA GLY A 300 29.51 14.57 -17.02
C GLY A 300 29.19 15.29 -18.33
N LEU A 301 28.01 15.07 -18.90
CA LEU A 301 27.55 15.68 -20.16
C LEU A 301 26.80 16.99 -19.87
N LEU A 302 27.50 17.96 -19.28
CA LEU A 302 26.90 19.18 -18.75
C LEU A 302 26.17 20.01 -19.82
N GLU A 303 26.74 20.16 -21.02
CA GLU A 303 26.10 20.93 -22.11
C GLU A 303 24.70 20.39 -22.44
N LYS A 304 24.56 19.06 -22.57
CA LYS A 304 23.25 18.42 -22.83
C LYS A 304 22.29 18.57 -21.65
N ALA A 305 22.79 18.51 -20.42
CA ALA A 305 21.97 18.75 -19.24
C ALA A 305 21.40 20.18 -19.25
N CYS A 306 22.23 21.16 -19.57
CA CYS A 306 21.85 22.56 -19.69
C CYS A 306 20.85 22.80 -20.82
N GLU A 307 21.04 22.17 -21.98
CA GLU A 307 20.08 22.21 -23.09
C GLU A 307 18.69 21.73 -22.64
N ASP A 308 18.62 20.61 -21.93
CA ASP A 308 17.36 20.07 -21.42
C ASP A 308 16.71 20.97 -20.38
N TRP A 309 17.47 21.47 -19.41
CA TRP A 309 16.92 22.36 -18.38
C TRP A 309 16.45 23.70 -18.96
N ASN A 310 17.14 24.23 -19.98
CA ASN A 310 16.77 25.50 -20.61
C ASN A 310 15.48 25.42 -21.45
N ARG A 311 15.06 24.21 -21.85
CA ARG A 311 13.76 24.00 -22.51
C ARG A 311 12.57 24.12 -21.56
N ILE A 312 12.81 24.05 -20.25
CA ILE A 312 11.77 24.06 -19.22
C ILE A 312 11.40 25.51 -18.89
N LYS A 313 10.19 25.93 -19.27
CA LYS A 313 9.80 27.35 -19.26
C LYS A 313 9.50 27.94 -17.88
N SER A 314 9.24 27.12 -16.86
CA SER A 314 8.93 27.59 -15.50
C SER A 314 9.01 26.47 -14.46
N ASN A 315 10.22 26.17 -13.99
CA ASN A 315 10.43 25.17 -12.95
C ASN A 315 11.61 25.57 -12.06
N LYS A 316 11.32 25.86 -10.78
CA LYS A 316 12.33 26.31 -9.81
C LYS A 316 13.53 25.37 -9.72
N ARG A 317 13.31 24.05 -9.86
CA ARG A 317 14.39 23.06 -9.83
C ARG A 317 15.29 23.21 -11.06
N ALA A 318 14.71 23.41 -12.25
CA ALA A 318 15.47 23.64 -13.46
C ALA A 318 16.23 24.97 -13.39
N ASP A 319 15.59 26.04 -12.89
CA ASP A 319 16.22 27.36 -12.72
C ASP A 319 17.43 27.30 -11.78
N GLU A 320 17.33 26.54 -10.68
CA GLU A 320 18.43 26.29 -9.75
C GLU A 320 19.58 25.53 -10.41
N MET A 321 19.28 24.47 -11.18
CA MET A 321 20.32 23.73 -11.90
C MET A 321 21.01 24.58 -12.96
N LEU A 322 20.25 25.38 -13.73
CA LEU A 322 20.80 26.30 -14.73
C LEU A 322 21.71 27.35 -14.10
N SER A 323 21.25 28.06 -13.07
CA SER A 323 22.04 29.10 -12.41
C SER A 323 23.30 28.57 -11.72
N THR A 324 23.27 27.32 -11.25
CA THR A 324 24.40 26.70 -10.57
C THR A 324 25.43 26.15 -11.54
N TYR A 325 24.99 25.47 -12.60
CA TYR A 325 25.87 24.65 -13.44
C TYR A 325 26.01 25.15 -14.89
N CYS A 326 25.06 25.93 -15.41
CA CYS A 326 24.97 26.33 -16.81
C CYS A 326 25.24 27.83 -16.95
N LYS A 327 26.52 28.18 -17.00
CA LYS A 327 26.97 29.58 -17.11
C LYS A 327 27.22 30.00 -18.55
#